data_AF-A0A2N0NW42-F1
#
_entry.id   AF-A0A2N0NW42-F1
#
_cell.length_a   1.000
_cell.length_b   1.000
_cell.length_c   1.000
_cell.angle_alpha   90.00
_cell.angle_beta   90.00
_cell.angle_gamma   90.00
#
_symmetry.space_group_name_H-M   'P 1'
#
loop_
_entity.id
_entity.type
_entity.pdbx_description
1 polymer ?
#
loop_
_entity_poly.entity_id
_entity_poly.type
_entity_poly.pdbx_seq_one_letter_code
_entity_poly.pdbx_strand_id
1 'polypeptide(L)'
;RNGQKDVIKSFVQNYDTLVLKQTGGGKSLCYALPSVIATGITVVFSPLKALVDDQVLELIKVGIPCGGLYASTAQPIWYQRKVFQEIACGLTRVIITTPEKFKFNVGFRQMLEQIGISRGIRFVIDEAHCI
;
A
#
# COMPACT_ATOMS: atom_id res chain seq x y z
N ARG A 1 12.15 -13.86 -10.25
CA ARG A 1 13.18 -13.15 -11.06
C ARG A 1 14.35 -12.75 -10.16
N ASN A 2 15.52 -12.48 -10.74
CA ASN A 2 16.73 -12.14 -9.97
C ASN A 2 16.50 -10.95 -9.02
N GLY A 3 17.05 -11.03 -7.80
CA GLY A 3 16.93 -10.03 -6.73
C GLY A 3 15.56 -9.89 -6.05
N GLN A 4 14.47 -10.49 -6.56
CA GLN A 4 13.15 -10.39 -5.88
C GLN A 4 13.15 -11.10 -4.53
N LYS A 5 13.79 -12.27 -4.45
CA LYS A 5 13.85 -13.07 -3.22
C LYS A 5 14.56 -12.28 -2.11
N ASP A 6 15.63 -11.58 -2.43
CA ASP A 6 16.42 -10.82 -1.47
C ASP A 6 15.62 -9.62 -0.95
N VAL A 7 14.92 -8.90 -1.83
CA VAL A 7 14.02 -7.81 -1.44
C VAL A 7 12.89 -8.31 -0.55
N ILE A 8 12.24 -9.41 -0.93
CA ILE A 8 11.15 -10.01 -0.13
C ILE A 8 11.67 -10.44 1.24
N LYS A 9 12.84 -11.07 1.30
CA LYS A 9 13.47 -11.49 2.56
C LYS A 9 13.78 -10.28 3.45
N SER A 10 14.36 -9.23 2.87
CA SER A 10 14.65 -7.97 3.54
C SER A 10 13.38 -7.34 4.14
N PHE A 11 12.30 -7.30 3.35
CA PHE A 11 11.00 -6.77 3.77
C PHE A 11 10.38 -7.61 4.90
N VAL A 12 10.44 -8.94 4.83
CA VAL A 12 9.94 -9.83 5.89
C VAL A 12 10.74 -9.66 7.18
N GLN A 13 12.04 -9.40 7.08
CA GLN A 13 12.94 -9.13 8.21
C GLN A 13 12.82 -7.70 8.78
N ASN A 14 11.90 -6.88 8.27
CA ASN A 14 11.70 -5.49 8.67
C ASN A 14 12.94 -4.59 8.45
N TYR A 15 13.73 -4.86 7.41
CA TYR A 15 14.82 -3.97 7.01
C TYR A 15 14.34 -2.91 6.01
N ASP A 16 14.82 -1.69 6.19
CA ASP A 16 14.66 -0.62 5.20
C ASP A 16 15.39 -1.00 3.91
N THR A 17 14.65 -1.02 2.80
CA THR A 17 15.13 -1.59 1.53
C THR A 17 14.86 -0.66 0.37
N LEU A 18 15.93 -0.22 -0.31
CA LEU A 18 15.84 0.48 -1.59
C LEU A 18 15.85 -0.53 -2.74
N VAL A 19 14.86 -0.45 -3.62
CA VAL A 19 14.68 -1.37 -4.74
C VAL A 19 14.90 -0.65 -6.07
N LEU A 20 16.04 -0.90 -6.70
CA LEU A 20 16.36 -0.40 -8.04
C LEU A 20 16.01 -1.46 -9.08
N LYS A 21 14.84 -1.31 -9.72
CA LYS A 21 14.42 -2.17 -10.84
C LYS A 21 13.80 -1.32 -11.94
N GLN A 22 13.91 -1.80 -13.18
CA GLN A 22 13.24 -1.20 -14.33
C GLN A 22 11.73 -1.41 -14.25
N THR A 23 10.95 -0.57 -14.94
CA THR A 23 9.49 -0.76 -15.11
C THR A 23 9.20 -2.15 -15.69
N GLY A 24 8.13 -2.79 -15.23
CA GLY A 24 7.83 -4.18 -15.61
C GLY A 24 8.77 -5.23 -14.99
N GLY A 25 9.78 -4.81 -14.21
CA GLY A 25 10.73 -5.70 -13.52
C GLY A 25 10.12 -6.54 -12.37
N GLY A 26 8.85 -6.32 -12.05
CA GLY A 26 8.11 -7.02 -11.00
C GLY A 26 8.33 -6.43 -9.60
N LYS A 27 8.33 -5.09 -9.49
CA LYS A 27 8.41 -4.37 -8.20
C LYS A 27 7.18 -4.63 -7.34
N SER A 28 5.99 -4.68 -7.94
CA SER A 28 4.73 -4.89 -7.20
C SER A 28 4.75 -6.15 -6.37
N LEU A 29 5.27 -7.25 -6.93
CA LEU A 29 5.44 -8.52 -6.21
C LEU A 29 6.34 -8.40 -4.97
N CYS A 30 7.34 -7.53 -5.00
CA CYS A 30 8.31 -7.38 -3.91
C CYS A 30 7.68 -6.83 -2.63
N TYR A 31 6.63 -6.02 -2.72
CA TYR A 31 5.87 -5.59 -1.54
C TYR A 31 4.59 -6.41 -1.36
N ALA A 32 3.93 -6.81 -2.45
CA ALA A 32 2.64 -7.51 -2.39
C ALA A 32 2.71 -8.86 -1.67
N LEU A 33 3.71 -9.69 -2.02
CA LEU A 33 3.86 -11.00 -1.38
C LEU A 33 4.09 -10.87 0.13
N PRO A 34 5.05 -10.07 0.61
CA PRO A 34 5.26 -9.99 2.04
C PRO A 34 4.16 -9.23 2.78
N SER A 35 3.33 -8.39 2.13
CA SER A 35 2.11 -7.83 2.75
C SER A 35 1.08 -8.88 3.14
N VAL A 36 1.09 -10.05 2.47
CA VAL A 36 0.21 -11.18 2.83
C VAL A 36 0.78 -11.97 4.01
N ILE A 37 2.11 -12.09 4.07
CA ILE A 37 2.81 -12.86 5.11
C ILE A 37 2.89 -12.08 6.42
N ALA A 38 3.02 -10.75 6.33
CA ALA A 38 3.18 -9.88 7.48
C ALA A 38 1.87 -9.65 8.25
N THR A 39 2.01 -9.44 9.55
CA THR A 39 0.94 -8.89 10.37
C THR A 39 0.75 -7.40 10.08
N GLY A 40 -0.49 -6.92 10.19
CA GLY A 40 -0.81 -5.52 9.99
C GLY A 40 -1.17 -5.15 8.56
N ILE A 41 -0.88 -3.90 8.20
CA ILE A 41 -1.23 -3.32 6.89
C ILE A 41 0.02 -2.76 6.20
N THR A 42 0.08 -2.90 4.88
CA THR A 42 1.09 -2.23 4.04
C THR A 42 0.46 -1.02 3.35
N VAL A 43 1.06 0.15 3.53
CA VAL A 43 0.65 1.41 2.89
C VAL A 43 1.61 1.69 1.74
N VAL A 44 1.10 1.70 0.51
CA VAL A 44 1.85 2.01 -0.70
C VAL A 44 1.51 3.43 -1.14
N PHE A 45 2.53 4.27 -1.26
CA PHE A 45 2.39 5.62 -1.80
C PHE A 45 2.63 5.60 -3.31
N SER A 46 1.62 5.99 -4.07
CA SER A 46 1.70 6.14 -5.53
C SER A 46 1.71 7.62 -5.90
N PRO A 47 2.59 8.07 -6.83
CA PRO A 47 2.69 9.48 -7.21
C PRO A 47 1.48 9.97 -8.01
N LEU A 48 0.77 9.07 -8.70
CA LEU A 48 -0.29 9.42 -9.64
C LEU A 48 -1.60 8.74 -9.26
N LYS A 49 -2.67 9.54 -9.13
CA LYS A 49 -4.03 9.03 -8.91
C LYS A 49 -4.45 8.01 -9.96
N ALA A 50 -4.06 8.24 -11.21
CA ALA A 50 -4.38 7.38 -12.35
C ALA A 50 -3.83 5.95 -12.20
N LEU A 51 -2.75 5.75 -11.44
CA LEU A 51 -2.13 4.44 -11.25
C LEU A 51 -2.75 3.67 -10.08
N VAL A 52 -3.45 4.35 -9.17
CA VAL A 52 -3.95 3.71 -7.93
C VAL A 52 -4.93 2.60 -8.26
N ASP A 53 -5.92 2.86 -9.11
CA ASP A 53 -6.96 1.88 -9.42
C ASP A 53 -6.38 0.68 -10.20
N ASP A 54 -5.44 0.93 -11.12
CA ASP A 54 -4.74 -0.14 -11.85
C ASP A 54 -3.94 -1.05 -10.91
N GLN A 55 -3.17 -0.45 -9.99
CA GLN A 55 -2.40 -1.21 -9.00
C GLN A 55 -3.31 -1.99 -8.03
N VAL A 56 -4.42 -1.40 -7.60
CA VAL A 56 -5.43 -2.09 -6.77
C VAL A 56 -6.00 -3.29 -7.54
N LEU A 57 -6.37 -3.11 -8.80
CA LEU A 57 -6.89 -4.18 -9.65
C LEU A 57 -5.86 -5.31 -9.84
N GLU A 58 -4.58 -4.98 -10.06
CA GLU A 58 -3.51 -5.98 -10.16
C GLU A 58 -3.38 -6.83 -8.89
N LEU A 59 -3.44 -6.20 -7.71
CA LEU A 59 -3.35 -6.91 -6.43
C LEU A 59 -4.57 -7.77 -6.14
N ILE A 60 -5.77 -7.26 -6.44
CA ILE A 60 -7.02 -8.04 -6.29
C ILE A 60 -7.01 -9.25 -7.23
N LYS A 61 -6.53 -9.11 -8.47
CA LYS A 61 -6.44 -10.22 -9.45
C LYS A 61 -5.57 -11.38 -8.95
N VAL A 62 -4.55 -11.09 -8.13
CA VAL A 62 -3.69 -12.12 -7.51
C VAL A 62 -4.17 -12.55 -6.12
N GLY A 63 -5.39 -12.15 -5.72
CA GLY A 63 -6.04 -12.57 -4.48
C GLY A 63 -5.62 -11.79 -3.24
N ILE A 64 -4.99 -10.63 -3.40
CA ILE A 64 -4.54 -9.79 -2.27
C ILE A 64 -5.63 -8.77 -1.94
N PRO A 65 -6.17 -8.77 -0.70
CA PRO A 65 -7.14 -7.77 -0.28
C PRO A 65 -6.52 -6.37 -0.28
N CYS A 66 -6.92 -5.56 -1.26
CA CYS A 66 -6.36 -4.25 -1.52
C CYS A 66 -7.42 -3.17 -1.64
N GLY A 67 -7.18 -2.00 -1.02
CA GLY A 67 -8.00 -0.80 -1.19
C GLY A 67 -7.19 0.34 -1.81
N GLY A 68 -7.89 1.29 -2.43
CA GLY A 68 -7.30 2.52 -2.99
C GLY A 68 -7.87 3.78 -2.34
N LEU A 69 -7.05 4.73 -1.91
CA LEU A 69 -7.51 6.00 -1.38
C LEU A 69 -6.78 7.18 -2.03
N TYR A 70 -7.54 8.08 -2.66
CA TYR A 70 -6.98 9.32 -3.21
C TYR A 70 -7.90 10.51 -2.91
N ALA A 71 -7.54 11.68 -3.45
CA ALA A 71 -8.25 12.93 -3.18
C ALA A 71 -9.76 12.80 -3.40
N SER A 72 -10.55 13.32 -2.45
CA SER A 72 -12.00 13.07 -2.37
C SER A 72 -12.81 13.63 -3.53
N THR A 73 -12.32 14.66 -4.22
CA THR A 73 -13.04 15.23 -5.38
C THR A 73 -13.04 14.27 -6.58
N ALA A 74 -12.07 13.36 -6.64
CA ALA A 74 -11.95 12.36 -7.70
C ALA A 74 -12.51 10.99 -7.29
N GLN A 75 -12.86 10.78 -6.01
CA GLN A 75 -13.27 9.46 -5.49
C GLN A 75 -14.60 9.55 -4.74
N PRO A 76 -15.62 8.74 -5.10
CA PRO A 76 -16.91 8.76 -4.43
C PRO A 76 -16.80 8.54 -2.91
N ILE A 77 -17.57 9.32 -2.13
CA ILE A 77 -17.50 9.28 -0.66
C ILE A 77 -17.88 7.92 -0.07
N TRP A 78 -18.83 7.22 -0.70
CA TRP A 78 -19.28 5.90 -0.27
C TRP A 78 -18.16 4.86 -0.41
N TYR A 79 -17.34 4.97 -1.46
CA TYR A 79 -16.22 4.06 -1.70
C TYR A 79 -15.15 4.26 -0.64
N GLN A 80 -14.80 5.52 -0.33
CA GLN A 80 -13.85 5.82 0.74
C GLN A 80 -14.31 5.26 2.07
N ARG A 81 -15.58 5.45 2.43
CA ARG A 81 -16.17 4.90 3.67
C ARG A 81 -16.06 3.38 3.71
N LYS A 82 -16.36 2.70 2.61
CA LYS A 82 -16.19 1.25 2.49
C LYS A 82 -14.74 0.83 2.77
N VAL A 83 -13.77 1.48 2.12
CA VAL A 83 -12.34 1.16 2.32
C VAL A 83 -11.91 1.40 3.77
N PHE A 84 -12.34 2.50 4.40
CA PHE A 84 -12.07 2.75 5.83
C PHE A 84 -12.65 1.65 6.74
N GLN A 85 -13.87 1.20 6.46
CA GLN A 85 -14.49 0.11 7.22
C GLN A 85 -13.74 -1.22 7.04
N GLU A 86 -13.36 -1.56 5.81
CA GLU A 86 -12.59 -2.77 5.52
C GLU A 86 -11.24 -2.78 6.22
N ILE A 87 -10.55 -1.63 6.25
CA ILE A 87 -9.30 -1.46 6.98
C ILE A 87 -9.51 -1.66 8.50
N ALA A 88 -10.52 -1.02 9.08
CA ALA A 88 -10.85 -1.15 10.50
C ALA A 88 -11.18 -2.61 10.88
N CYS A 89 -11.94 -3.31 10.04
CA CYS A 89 -12.25 -4.73 10.22
C CYS A 89 -11.06 -5.67 10.00
N GLY A 90 -9.93 -5.17 9.47
CA GLY A 90 -8.76 -6.01 9.15
C GLY A 90 -8.92 -6.85 7.89
N LEU A 91 -9.85 -6.47 7.02
CA LEU A 91 -10.08 -7.12 5.73
C LEU A 91 -9.07 -6.66 4.67
N THR A 92 -8.46 -5.49 4.85
CA THR A 92 -7.47 -4.93 3.91
C THR A 92 -6.05 -5.26 4.35
N ARG A 93 -5.24 -5.80 3.42
CA ARG A 93 -3.80 -6.09 3.63
C ARG A 93 -2.90 -5.02 3.03
N VAL A 94 -3.31 -4.47 1.89
CA VAL A 94 -2.59 -3.40 1.19
C VAL A 94 -3.53 -2.21 0.98
N ILE A 95 -3.06 -1.01 1.28
CA ILE A 95 -3.74 0.23 0.93
C ILE A 95 -2.81 1.04 0.04
N ILE A 96 -3.29 1.37 -1.16
CA ILE A 96 -2.58 2.23 -2.09
C ILE A 96 -3.16 3.64 -1.95
N THR A 97 -2.31 4.61 -1.69
CA THR A 97 -2.73 6.00 -1.45
C THR A 97 -1.82 7.00 -2.15
N THR A 98 -2.32 8.20 -2.39
CA THR A 98 -1.45 9.30 -2.80
C THR A 98 -0.90 10.06 -1.59
N PRO A 99 0.27 10.73 -1.70
CA PRO A 99 0.84 11.54 -0.62
C PRO A 99 -0.12 12.65 -0.14
N GLU A 100 -0.87 13.28 -1.04
CA GLU A 100 -1.80 14.36 -0.68
C GLU A 100 -2.95 13.83 0.17
N LYS A 101 -3.49 12.65 -0.17
CA LYS A 101 -4.56 12.02 0.60
C LYS A 101 -4.11 11.77 2.05
N PHE A 102 -2.89 11.26 2.22
CA PHE A 102 -2.30 11.05 3.54
C PHE A 102 -2.07 12.37 4.29
N LYS A 103 -1.53 13.39 3.61
CA LYS A 103 -1.23 14.71 4.21
C LYS A 103 -2.49 15.42 4.71
N PHE A 104 -3.54 15.47 3.89
CA PHE A 104 -4.73 16.27 4.18
C PHE A 104 -5.80 15.54 4.99
N ASN A 105 -5.82 14.21 5.01
CA ASN A 105 -6.83 13.45 5.74
C ASN A 105 -6.34 13.07 7.16
N VAL A 106 -6.76 13.83 8.16
CA VAL A 106 -6.42 13.58 9.57
C VAL A 106 -6.95 12.23 10.07
N GLY A 107 -8.21 11.89 9.74
CA GLY A 107 -8.82 10.62 10.16
C GLY A 107 -8.11 9.40 9.59
N PHE A 108 -7.59 9.49 8.37
CA PHE A 108 -6.77 8.44 7.77
C PHE A 108 -5.46 8.23 8.56
N ARG A 109 -4.77 9.31 8.93
CA ARG A 109 -3.55 9.24 9.73
C ARG A 109 -3.81 8.66 11.12
N GLN A 110 -4.86 9.10 11.80
CA GLN A 110 -5.25 8.57 13.11
C GLN A 110 -5.58 7.07 13.04
N MET A 111 -6.29 6.62 12.01
CA MET A 111 -6.57 5.19 11.83
C MET A 111 -5.28 4.39 11.62
N LEU A 112 -4.36 4.88 10.78
CA LEU A 112 -3.08 4.20 10.55
C LEU A 112 -2.21 4.16 11.81
N GLU A 113 -2.23 5.20 12.65
CA GLU A 113 -1.56 5.22 13.94
C GLU A 113 -2.10 4.15 14.89
N GLN A 114 -3.43 4.03 15.01
CA GLN A 114 -4.06 2.99 15.82
C GLN A 114 -3.75 1.56 15.32
N ILE A 115 -3.70 1.38 14.00
CA ILE A 115 -3.31 0.09 13.40
C ILE A 115 -1.82 -0.20 13.64
N GLY A 116 -0.97 0.82 13.51
CA GLY A 116 0.47 0.71 13.78
C GLY A 116 0.75 0.21 15.19
N ILE A 117 0.02 0.72 16.19
CA ILE A 117 0.14 0.31 17.60
C ILE A 117 -0.36 -1.14 17.81
N SER A 118 -1.45 -1.54 17.16
CA SER A 118 -2.13 -2.81 17.46
C SER A 118 -1.69 -4.00 16.60
N ARG A 119 -1.38 -3.78 15.32
CA ARG A 119 -1.14 -4.86 14.34
C ARG A 119 0.17 -4.69 13.56
N GLY A 120 0.75 -3.48 13.58
CA GLY A 120 1.91 -3.12 12.79
C GLY A 120 1.55 -2.48 11.45
N ILE A 121 2.49 -1.69 10.93
CA ILE A 121 2.35 -0.97 9.67
C ILE A 121 3.66 -1.00 8.90
N ARG A 122 3.59 -1.09 7.58
CA ARG A 122 4.75 -0.97 6.69
C ARG A 122 4.47 0.05 5.60
N PHE A 123 5.49 0.82 5.24
CA PHE A 123 5.40 1.84 4.19
C PHE A 123 6.20 1.43 2.97
N VAL A 124 5.62 1.66 1.79
CA VAL A 124 6.24 1.45 0.50
C VAL A 124 6.08 2.74 -0.29
N ILE A 125 7.16 3.27 -0.83
CA ILE A 125 7.11 4.46 -1.69
C ILE A 125 7.38 3.98 -3.12
N ASP A 126 6.35 4.00 -3.95
CA ASP A 126 6.51 3.73 -5.37
C ASP A 126 7.02 4.99 -6.08
N GLU A 127 7.84 4.81 -7.11
CA GLU A 127 8.53 5.88 -7.80
C GLU A 127 9.24 6.87 -6.86
N ALA A 128 10.06 6.36 -5.94
CA ALA A 128 10.83 7.14 -4.96
C ALA A 128 11.77 8.20 -5.58
N HIS A 129 11.96 8.20 -6.90
CA HIS A 129 12.68 9.26 -7.62
C HIS A 129 11.90 10.58 -7.71
N CYS A 130 10.60 10.58 -7.37
CA CYS A 130 9.74 11.76 -7.32
C CYS A 130 9.81 12.53 -6.00
N ILE A 131 10.66 12.11 -5.04
CA ILE A 131 10.85 12.76 -3.73
C ILE A 131 11.78 13.97 -3.86
#